data_AF-A0A7C5M355-F1
#
_entry.id   AF-A0A7C5M355-F1
#
_cell.length_a   1.000
_cell.length_b   1.000
_cell.length_c   1.000
_cell.angle_alpha   90.00
_cell.angle_beta   90.00
_cell.angle_gamma   90.00
#
_symmetry.space_group_name_H-M   'P 1'
#
loop_
_entity.id
_entity.type
_entity.pdbx_description
1 polymer ?
#
loop_
_entity_poly.entity_id
_entity_poly.type
_entity_poly.pdbx_seq_one_letter_code
_entity_poly.pdbx_strand_id
1 'polypeptide(L)'
;MTEKLPSIDEWIEEQDFETTAEIKVPEKLIDQVIGQDKAVEIIKKAAQQKRHVMLIGDPGTGKSMMARAMTEFLPKEELEDILVYPNPEDPNTPLIRVVPAGKGKEIVRQKKLEARKKSEQQSSFILSLSFLIIITSIFYAVVSKHLEYALFGLFAGILIYAFLARGAMSPNRIELQNTPKLLVGHEKDDKPPFVDATAAHSGALLGDVRHDPFQSAGLETPPHQLVEAGAIHRAHKGVLYIDEINTLSLQSQQHLLTAIQ
;
A
#
# COMPACT_ATOMS: atom_id res chain seq x y z
N MET A 1 53.80 -3.90 -5.87
CA MET A 1 54.41 -5.12 -5.32
C MET A 1 53.28 -6.00 -4.88
N THR A 2 53.02 -7.11 -5.57
CA THR A 2 52.05 -8.11 -5.14
C THR A 2 52.69 -8.89 -4.00
N GLU A 3 52.39 -8.51 -2.76
CA GLU A 3 52.65 -9.37 -1.60
C GLU A 3 51.98 -10.72 -1.89
N LYS A 4 52.78 -11.79 -1.93
CA LYS A 4 52.24 -13.14 -2.00
C LYS A 4 51.54 -13.38 -0.68
N LEU A 5 50.22 -13.48 -0.72
CA LEU A 5 49.43 -13.91 0.42
C LEU A 5 49.93 -15.31 0.87
N PRO A 6 50.01 -15.58 2.18
CA PRO A 6 50.37 -16.90 2.70
C PRO A 6 49.39 -17.97 2.20
N SER A 7 49.80 -19.24 2.24
CA SER A 7 48.88 -20.33 1.93
C SER A 7 47.73 -20.37 2.94
N ILE A 8 46.59 -20.97 2.56
CA ILE A 8 45.41 -21.04 3.44
C ILE A 8 45.75 -21.76 4.75
N ASP A 9 46.55 -22.82 4.67
CA ASP A 9 46.95 -23.62 5.84
C ASP A 9 47.82 -22.78 6.80
N GLU A 10 48.80 -22.04 6.27
CA GLU A 10 49.63 -21.11 7.07
C GLU A 10 48.79 -19.97 7.68
N TRP A 11 47.83 -19.43 6.92
CA TRP A 11 46.95 -18.36 7.41
C TRP A 11 46.03 -18.83 8.55
N ILE A 12 45.53 -20.07 8.48
CA ILE A 12 44.68 -20.67 9.52
C ILE A 12 45.47 -20.89 10.81
N GLU A 13 46.72 -21.35 10.72
CA GLU A 13 47.61 -21.52 11.88
C GLU A 13 47.86 -20.19 12.64
N GLU A 14 47.77 -19.05 11.94
CA GLU A 14 47.90 -17.72 12.53
C GLU A 14 46.61 -17.19 13.21
N GLN A 15 45.45 -17.86 13.02
CA GLN A 15 44.18 -17.39 13.60
C GLN A 15 43.90 -18.03 14.97
N ASP A 16 43.51 -17.21 15.94
CA ASP A 16 43.21 -17.63 17.32
C ASP A 16 41.71 -17.82 17.52
N PHE A 17 41.15 -18.91 16.99
CA PHE A 17 39.78 -19.36 17.27
C PHE A 17 39.64 -20.88 17.09
N GLU A 18 38.79 -21.52 17.90
CA GLU A 18 38.48 -22.95 17.74
C GLU A 18 37.26 -23.19 16.85
N THR A 19 36.25 -22.32 16.97
CA THR A 19 34.98 -22.44 16.24
C THR A 19 34.53 -21.11 15.63
N THR A 20 33.75 -21.19 14.55
CA THR A 20 33.16 -19.99 13.93
C THR A 20 32.16 -19.26 14.83
N ALA A 21 31.76 -19.86 15.96
CA ALA A 21 30.93 -19.20 16.96
C ALA A 21 31.66 -18.07 17.71
N GLU A 22 33.00 -18.10 17.73
CA GLU A 22 33.84 -17.07 18.36
C GLU A 22 34.05 -15.85 17.46
N ILE A 23 33.79 -15.99 16.16
CA ILE A 23 33.99 -14.94 15.17
C ILE A 23 32.84 -13.94 15.23
N LYS A 24 33.18 -12.67 15.49
CA LYS A 24 32.21 -11.57 15.49
C LYS A 24 31.81 -11.20 14.08
N VAL A 25 30.54 -11.43 13.74
CA VAL A 25 29.95 -10.97 12.48
C VAL A 25 29.54 -9.49 12.61
N PRO A 26 29.93 -8.60 11.70
CA PRO A 26 29.49 -7.20 11.70
C PRO A 26 27.96 -7.08 11.66
N GLU A 27 27.39 -6.11 12.39
CA GLU A 27 25.94 -5.90 12.42
C GLU A 27 25.38 -5.35 11.10
N LYS A 28 26.17 -4.56 10.38
CA LYS A 28 25.78 -3.91 9.13
C LYS A 28 26.04 -4.81 7.94
N LEU A 29 25.09 -4.89 7.01
CA LEU A 29 25.22 -5.76 5.84
C LEU A 29 26.39 -5.37 4.94
N ILE A 30 26.72 -4.07 4.89
CA ILE A 30 27.81 -3.57 4.07
C ILE A 30 29.19 -4.04 4.54
N ASP A 31 29.38 -4.17 5.84
CA ASP A 31 30.65 -4.55 6.47
C ASP A 31 30.86 -6.07 6.37
N GLN A 32 29.83 -6.82 5.98
CA GLN A 32 29.89 -8.25 5.65
C GLN A 32 30.29 -8.51 4.19
N VAL A 33 30.40 -7.47 3.35
CA VAL A 33 30.83 -7.63 1.96
C VAL A 33 32.34 -7.81 1.90
N ILE A 34 32.79 -8.96 1.41
CA ILE A 34 34.21 -9.34 1.40
C ILE A 34 34.82 -9.11 0.01
N GLY A 35 36.00 -8.50 -0.05
CA GLY A 35 36.81 -8.40 -1.27
C GLY A 35 36.27 -7.47 -2.36
N GLN A 36 35.34 -6.58 -2.01
CA GLN A 36 34.70 -5.62 -2.93
C GLN A 36 34.77 -4.17 -2.42
N ASP A 37 35.90 -3.78 -1.83
CA ASP A 37 36.06 -2.49 -1.11
C ASP A 37 35.67 -1.27 -1.96
N LYS A 38 36.08 -1.28 -3.24
CA LYS A 38 35.77 -0.21 -4.19
C LYS A 38 34.26 -0.12 -4.47
N ALA A 39 33.58 -1.26 -4.60
CA ALA A 39 32.14 -1.28 -4.85
C ALA A 39 31.36 -0.79 -3.62
N VAL A 40 31.79 -1.21 -2.43
CA VAL A 40 31.25 -0.75 -1.14
C VAL A 40 31.38 0.78 -1.01
N GLU A 41 32.54 1.35 -1.32
CA GLU A 41 32.75 2.80 -1.24
C GLU A 41 31.84 3.56 -2.22
N ILE A 42 31.69 3.07 -3.45
CA ILE A 42 30.81 3.67 -4.47
C ILE A 42 29.35 3.61 -4.04
N ILE A 43 28.87 2.47 -3.54
CA ILE A 43 27.49 2.30 -3.08
C ILE A 43 27.20 3.24 -1.91
N LYS A 44 28.13 3.36 -0.96
CA LYS A 44 27.99 4.28 0.17
C LYS A 44 27.84 5.72 -0.29
N LYS A 45 28.67 6.18 -1.23
CA LYS A 45 28.57 7.53 -1.82
C LYS A 45 27.27 7.72 -2.60
N ALA A 46 26.87 6.72 -3.37
CA ALA A 46 25.65 6.76 -4.16
C ALA A 46 24.40 6.83 -3.27
N ALA A 47 24.34 6.06 -2.18
CA ALA A 47 23.25 6.08 -1.21
C ALA A 47 23.08 7.47 -0.57
N GLN A 48 24.18 8.05 -0.09
CA GLN A 48 24.17 9.37 0.55
C GLN A 48 23.73 10.48 -0.41
N GLN A 49 24.07 10.37 -1.69
CA GLN A 49 23.73 11.33 -2.73
C GLN A 49 22.44 10.99 -3.51
N LYS A 50 21.74 9.92 -3.12
CA LYS A 50 20.54 9.40 -3.82
C LYS A 50 20.77 9.20 -5.33
N ARG A 51 21.91 8.62 -5.71
CA ARG A 51 22.25 8.30 -7.10
C ARG A 51 21.88 6.86 -7.43
N HIS A 52 21.44 6.63 -8.66
CA HIS A 52 21.23 5.28 -9.20
C HIS A 52 22.57 4.56 -9.40
N VAL A 53 22.57 3.24 -9.21
CA VAL A 53 23.76 2.39 -9.33
C VAL A 53 23.43 1.23 -10.26
N MET A 54 24.36 0.92 -11.17
CA MET A 54 24.32 -0.29 -11.99
C MET A 54 25.43 -1.23 -11.53
N LEU A 55 25.04 -2.39 -11.00
CA LEU A 55 25.97 -3.43 -10.54
C LEU A 55 26.11 -4.50 -11.63
N ILE A 56 27.32 -4.66 -12.15
CA ILE A 56 27.64 -5.68 -13.16
C ILE A 56 28.60 -6.69 -12.54
N GLY A 57 28.27 -7.97 -12.63
CA GLY A 57 29.12 -9.05 -12.15
C GLY A 57 28.42 -10.39 -12.26
N ASP A 58 29.18 -11.47 -12.14
CA ASP A 58 28.67 -12.84 -12.27
C ASP A 58 27.57 -13.15 -11.23
N PRO A 59 26.69 -14.13 -11.48
CA PRO A 59 25.75 -14.62 -10.47
C PRO A 59 26.49 -15.06 -9.20
N GLY A 60 25.90 -14.80 -8.03
CA GLY A 60 26.50 -15.18 -6.74
C GLY A 60 27.60 -14.25 -6.20
N THR A 61 27.91 -13.14 -6.87
CA THR A 61 28.93 -12.15 -6.43
C THR A 61 28.46 -11.13 -5.39
N GLY A 62 27.25 -11.30 -4.83
CA GLY A 62 26.76 -10.43 -3.75
C GLY A 62 26.06 -9.12 -4.19
N LYS A 63 25.64 -9.00 -5.47
CA LYS A 63 24.90 -7.81 -5.98
C LYS A 63 23.68 -7.43 -5.14
N SER A 64 22.81 -8.41 -4.81
CA SER A 64 21.62 -8.17 -3.98
C SER A 64 21.97 -7.76 -2.55
N MET A 65 23.04 -8.35 -1.96
CA MET A 65 23.52 -7.98 -0.63
C MET A 65 24.00 -6.52 -0.61
N MET A 66 24.79 -6.14 -1.61
CA MET A 66 25.26 -4.77 -1.81
C MET A 66 24.09 -3.77 -1.98
N ALA A 67 23.07 -4.13 -2.76
CA ALA A 67 21.89 -3.30 -2.94
C ALA A 67 21.05 -3.16 -1.65
N ARG A 68 20.90 -4.24 -0.86
CA ARG A 68 20.23 -4.18 0.45
C ARG A 68 20.96 -3.27 1.41
N ALA A 69 22.29 -3.39 1.45
CA ALA A 69 23.16 -2.60 2.30
C ALA A 69 23.10 -1.08 1.97
N MET A 70 22.71 -0.72 0.73
CA MET A 70 22.49 0.67 0.33
C MET A 70 21.42 1.38 1.17
N THR A 71 20.38 0.66 1.63
CA THR A 71 19.30 1.24 2.45
C THR A 71 19.78 1.79 3.79
N GLU A 72 20.85 1.24 4.36
CA GLU A 72 21.41 1.68 5.64
C GLU A 72 22.11 3.04 5.56
N PHE A 73 22.49 3.46 4.35
CA PHE A 73 23.21 4.71 4.10
C PHE A 73 22.35 5.79 3.45
N LEU A 74 21.08 5.49 3.19
CA LEU A 74 20.14 6.52 2.77
C LEU A 74 20.03 7.60 3.87
N PRO A 75 19.88 8.88 3.49
CA PRO A 75 19.64 9.94 4.45
C PRO A 75 18.44 9.60 5.34
N LYS A 76 18.57 9.86 6.65
CA LYS A 76 17.47 9.69 7.62
C LYS A 76 16.43 10.79 7.39
N GLU A 77 15.54 10.55 6.45
CA GLU A 77 14.39 11.39 6.16
C GLU A 77 13.11 10.70 6.63
N GLU A 78 12.08 11.49 6.93
CA GLU A 78 10.76 10.93 7.24
C GLU A 78 10.22 10.20 6.02
N LEU A 79 9.88 8.91 6.19
CA LEU A 79 9.14 8.15 5.21
C LEU A 79 7.75 8.74 5.00
N GLU A 80 7.12 8.38 3.89
CA GLU A 80 5.85 8.96 3.47
C GLU A 80 4.84 7.87 3.10
N ASP A 81 3.62 8.01 3.61
CA ASP A 81 2.48 7.21 3.21
C ASP A 81 1.83 7.82 1.96
N ILE A 82 1.40 6.95 1.04
CA ILE A 82 0.71 7.32 -0.20
C ILE A 82 -0.74 6.88 -0.10
N LEU A 83 -1.67 7.83 -0.26
CA LEU A 83 -3.10 7.59 -0.27
C LEU A 83 -3.71 7.91 -1.63
N VAL A 84 -4.78 7.20 -1.99
CA VAL A 84 -5.64 7.51 -3.14
C VAL A 84 -7.00 7.94 -2.64
N TYR A 85 -7.46 9.09 -3.13
CA TYR A 85 -8.76 9.67 -2.85
C TYR A 85 -9.68 9.55 -4.08
N PRO A 86 -11.00 9.46 -3.87
CA PRO A 86 -11.96 9.65 -4.93
C PRO A 86 -11.81 11.05 -5.52
N ASN A 87 -11.97 11.16 -6.84
CA ASN A 87 -12.05 12.43 -7.53
C ASN A 87 -13.52 12.72 -7.93
N PRO A 88 -14.17 13.76 -7.37
CA PRO A 88 -15.55 14.11 -7.72
C PRO A 88 -15.72 14.69 -9.13
N GLU A 89 -14.66 15.29 -9.70
CA GLU A 89 -14.72 15.92 -11.02
C GLU A 89 -14.55 14.89 -12.15
N ASP A 90 -13.56 14.00 -12.00
CA ASP A 90 -13.33 12.88 -12.93
C ASP A 90 -13.03 11.58 -12.15
N PRO A 91 -14.01 10.67 -12.03
CA PRO A 91 -13.84 9.40 -11.33
C PRO A 91 -12.68 8.54 -11.85
N ASN A 92 -12.31 8.64 -13.13
CA ASN A 92 -11.27 7.82 -13.75
C ASN A 92 -9.85 8.35 -13.48
N THR A 93 -9.72 9.54 -12.88
CA THR A 93 -8.44 10.07 -12.37
C THR A 93 -8.49 10.26 -10.86
N PRO A 94 -8.29 9.19 -10.07
CA PRO A 94 -8.18 9.27 -8.62
C PRO A 94 -7.06 10.22 -8.17
N LEU A 95 -7.29 10.93 -7.05
CA LEU A 95 -6.34 11.91 -6.53
C LEU A 95 -5.32 11.23 -5.61
N ILE A 96 -4.03 11.47 -5.84
CA ILE A 96 -2.95 10.97 -4.97
C ILE A 96 -2.59 12.01 -3.92
N ARG A 97 -2.45 11.58 -2.67
CA ARG A 97 -1.98 12.42 -1.57
C ARG A 97 -0.88 11.72 -0.79
N VAL A 98 0.22 12.44 -0.60
CA VAL A 98 1.37 11.98 0.19
C VAL A 98 1.30 12.63 1.57
N VAL A 99 1.53 11.86 2.63
CA VAL A 99 1.58 12.33 4.02
C VAL A 99 2.75 11.69 4.76
N PRO A 100 3.25 12.26 5.86
CA PRO A 100 4.28 11.62 6.68
C PRO A 100 3.86 10.23 7.18
N ALA A 101 4.84 9.33 7.33
CA ALA A 101 4.65 7.95 7.78
C ALA A 101 3.78 7.85 9.04
N GLY A 102 2.89 6.85 9.06
CA GLY A 102 1.94 6.57 10.13
C GLY A 102 0.66 7.41 10.07
N LYS A 103 0.67 8.61 9.44
CA LYS A 103 -0.56 9.42 9.32
C LYS A 103 -1.56 8.83 8.34
N GLY A 104 -1.13 8.08 7.33
CA GLY A 104 -2.01 7.48 6.33
C GLY A 104 -2.99 6.50 6.96
N LYS A 105 -2.49 5.62 7.85
CA LYS A 105 -3.34 4.68 8.61
C LYS A 105 -4.35 5.40 9.50
N GLU A 106 -3.93 6.49 10.16
CA GLU A 106 -4.82 7.30 10.99
C GLU A 106 -5.93 7.95 10.15
N ILE A 107 -5.58 8.57 9.02
CA ILE A 107 -6.53 9.25 8.14
C ILE A 107 -7.58 8.26 7.60
N VAL A 108 -7.14 7.11 7.09
CA VAL A 108 -8.06 6.07 6.59
C VAL A 108 -8.98 5.60 7.71
N ARG A 109 -8.45 5.36 8.92
CA ARG A 109 -9.25 4.94 10.07
C ARG A 109 -10.30 5.99 10.44
N GLN A 110 -9.93 7.26 10.53
CA GLN A 110 -10.86 8.34 10.86
C GLN A 110 -11.96 8.47 9.80
N LYS A 111 -11.60 8.47 8.51
CA LYS A 111 -12.57 8.55 7.40
C LYS A 111 -13.51 7.36 7.36
N LYS A 112 -13.00 6.16 7.64
CA LYS A 112 -13.81 4.95 7.74
C LYS A 112 -14.82 5.03 8.88
N LEU A 113 -14.41 5.53 10.05
CA LEU A 113 -15.30 5.75 11.20
C LEU A 113 -16.36 6.82 10.91
N GLU A 114 -15.98 7.93 10.27
CA GLU A 114 -16.92 8.98 9.82
C GLU A 114 -17.97 8.42 8.84
N ALA A 115 -17.53 7.63 7.86
CA ALA A 115 -18.42 7.05 6.86
C ALA A 115 -19.38 6.02 7.49
N ARG A 116 -18.91 5.19 8.42
CA ARG A 116 -19.76 4.27 9.20
C ARG A 116 -20.81 5.01 10.03
N LYS A 117 -20.41 6.04 10.77
CA LYS A 117 -21.35 6.87 11.56
C LYS A 117 -22.42 7.50 10.68
N LYS A 118 -22.04 8.04 9.51
CA LYS A 118 -23.00 8.62 8.56
C LYS A 118 -23.99 7.57 8.04
N SER A 119 -23.51 6.37 7.73
CA SER A 119 -24.37 5.26 7.30
C SER A 119 -25.31 4.78 8.41
N GLU A 120 -24.85 4.69 9.65
CA GLU A 120 -25.66 4.32 10.82
C GLU A 120 -26.73 5.39 11.11
N GLN A 121 -26.39 6.68 11.00
CA GLN A 121 -27.35 7.78 11.12
C GLN A 121 -28.44 7.72 10.05
N GLN A 122 -28.06 7.44 8.80
CA GLN A 122 -29.04 7.30 7.71
C GLN A 122 -29.93 6.08 7.90
N SER A 123 -29.38 4.95 8.35
CA SER A 123 -30.15 3.74 8.64
C SER A 123 -31.11 3.94 9.82
N SER A 124 -30.65 4.57 10.89
CA SER A 124 -31.50 4.89 12.05
C SER A 124 -32.58 5.92 11.70
N PHE A 125 -32.27 6.90 10.84
CA PHE A 125 -33.26 7.85 10.32
C PHE A 125 -34.35 7.14 9.53
N ILE A 126 -34.00 6.26 8.57
CA ILE A 126 -34.97 5.49 7.79
C ILE A 126 -35.83 4.61 8.71
N LEU A 127 -35.23 3.93 9.69
CA LEU A 127 -35.97 3.09 10.65
C LEU A 127 -36.93 3.93 11.50
N SER A 128 -36.50 5.08 11.98
CA SER A 128 -37.34 5.99 12.77
C SER A 128 -38.51 6.56 11.96
N LEU A 129 -38.29 6.88 10.68
CA LEU A 129 -39.33 7.36 9.77
C LEU A 129 -40.37 6.26 9.49
N SER A 130 -39.92 5.03 9.24
CA SER A 130 -40.82 3.87 9.08
C SER A 130 -41.65 3.61 10.34
N PHE A 131 -41.06 3.72 11.54
CA PHE A 131 -41.78 3.55 12.79
C PHE A 131 -42.81 4.67 13.05
N LEU A 132 -42.47 5.92 12.69
CA LEU A 132 -43.40 7.04 12.77
C LEU A 132 -44.65 6.82 11.90
N ILE A 133 -44.48 6.36 10.66
CA ILE A 133 -45.59 6.04 9.75
C ILE A 133 -46.51 5.00 10.39
N ILE A 134 -45.94 3.93 10.95
CA ILE A 134 -46.71 2.86 11.60
C ILE A 134 -47.48 3.39 12.80
N ILE A 135 -46.85 4.19 13.68
CA ILE A 135 -47.52 4.78 14.85
C ILE A 135 -48.66 5.70 14.44
N THR A 136 -48.43 6.62 13.48
CA THR A 136 -49.46 7.56 13.02
C THR A 136 -50.65 6.81 12.41
N SER A 137 -50.40 5.75 11.64
CA SER A 137 -51.47 4.91 11.08
C SER A 137 -52.25 4.15 12.16
N ILE A 138 -51.59 3.61 13.18
CA ILE A 138 -52.27 2.97 14.33
C ILE A 138 -53.12 3.99 15.09
N PHE A 139 -52.60 5.19 15.33
CA PHE A 139 -53.33 6.27 16.00
C PHE A 139 -54.61 6.64 15.24
N TYR A 140 -54.51 6.83 13.91
CA TYR A 140 -55.67 7.09 13.07
C TYR A 140 -56.69 5.94 13.08
N ALA A 141 -56.23 4.69 13.08
CA ALA A 141 -57.11 3.51 13.14
C ALA A 141 -57.93 3.46 14.45
N VAL A 142 -57.31 3.80 15.59
CA VAL A 142 -58.00 3.85 16.89
C VAL A 142 -59.05 4.97 16.93
N VAL A 143 -58.72 6.17 16.42
CA VAL A 143 -59.64 7.32 16.42
C VAL A 143 -60.83 7.10 15.50
N SER A 144 -60.59 6.56 14.31
CA SER A 144 -61.62 6.34 13.28
C SER A 144 -62.37 5.01 13.42
N LYS A 145 -61.93 4.11 14.31
CA LYS A 145 -62.44 2.74 14.52
C LYS A 145 -62.37 1.81 13.29
N HIS A 146 -61.61 2.20 12.27
CA HIS A 146 -61.35 1.38 11.08
C HIS A 146 -59.99 0.71 11.20
N LEU A 147 -59.97 -0.60 11.49
CA LEU A 147 -58.75 -1.38 11.66
C LEU A 147 -57.90 -1.46 10.38
N GLU A 148 -58.53 -1.27 9.22
CA GLU A 148 -57.89 -1.29 7.89
C GLU A 148 -56.72 -0.30 7.78
N TYR A 149 -56.82 0.89 8.41
CA TYR A 149 -55.75 1.89 8.38
C TYR A 149 -54.48 1.43 9.11
N ALA A 150 -54.61 0.61 10.16
CA ALA A 150 -53.44 0.06 10.87
C ALA A 150 -52.71 -0.97 10.00
N LEU A 151 -53.46 -1.80 9.26
CA LEU A 151 -52.90 -2.79 8.34
C LEU A 151 -52.20 -2.12 7.16
N PHE A 152 -52.84 -1.13 6.51
CA PHE A 152 -52.22 -0.38 5.40
C PHE A 152 -50.96 0.37 5.86
N GLY A 153 -50.98 0.98 7.05
CA GLY A 153 -49.81 1.65 7.63
C GLY A 153 -48.64 0.70 7.91
N LEU A 154 -48.92 -0.50 8.43
CA LEU A 154 -47.92 -1.53 8.67
C LEU A 154 -47.27 -2.00 7.35
N PHE A 155 -48.10 -2.33 6.35
CA PHE A 155 -47.60 -2.73 5.03
C PHE A 155 -46.81 -1.62 4.36
N ALA A 156 -47.30 -0.37 4.40
CA ALA A 156 -46.60 0.78 3.85
C ALA A 156 -45.26 1.01 4.56
N GLY A 157 -45.21 0.98 5.89
CA GLY A 157 -43.98 1.15 6.66
C GLY A 157 -42.93 0.09 6.37
N ILE A 158 -43.34 -1.19 6.27
CA ILE A 158 -42.45 -2.32 5.92
C ILE A 158 -41.97 -2.21 4.47
N LEU A 159 -42.84 -1.89 3.51
CA LEU A 159 -42.46 -1.74 2.10
C LEU A 159 -41.53 -0.56 1.88
N ILE A 160 -41.79 0.58 2.52
CA ILE A 160 -40.91 1.77 2.48
C ILE A 160 -39.55 1.44 3.10
N TYR A 161 -39.54 0.77 4.26
CA TYR A 161 -38.29 0.32 4.89
C TYR A 161 -37.53 -0.62 3.95
N ALA A 162 -38.19 -1.65 3.41
CA ALA A 162 -37.55 -2.62 2.52
C ALA A 162 -37.03 -1.99 1.22
N PHE A 163 -37.78 -1.05 0.64
CA PHE A 163 -37.40 -0.34 -0.57
C PHE A 163 -36.24 0.63 -0.34
N LEU A 164 -36.26 1.42 0.74
CA LEU A 164 -35.18 2.35 1.07
C LEU A 164 -33.94 1.63 1.62
N ALA A 165 -34.11 0.59 2.45
CA ALA A 165 -33.00 -0.18 2.98
C ALA A 165 -32.29 -1.03 1.90
N ARG A 166 -33.01 -1.56 0.90
CA ARG A 166 -32.37 -2.24 -0.27
C ARG A 166 -31.92 -1.29 -1.36
N GLY A 167 -32.73 -0.29 -1.69
CA GLY A 167 -32.57 0.56 -2.86
C GLY A 167 -31.68 1.77 -2.65
N ALA A 168 -31.61 2.31 -1.42
CA ALA A 168 -30.79 3.50 -1.18
C ALA A 168 -29.33 3.15 -0.91
N MET A 169 -29.01 2.21 -0.01
CA MET A 169 -27.68 2.22 0.58
C MET A 169 -27.33 0.87 1.21
N SER A 170 -26.51 0.06 0.54
CA SER A 170 -25.69 -0.88 1.29
C SER A 170 -24.70 -0.06 2.12
N PRO A 171 -24.67 -0.20 3.46
CA PRO A 171 -23.77 0.58 4.33
C PRO A 171 -22.32 0.56 3.85
N ASN A 172 -21.89 -0.60 3.34
CA ASN A 172 -20.54 -0.82 2.84
C ASN A 172 -20.21 0.02 1.59
N ARG A 173 -21.19 0.42 0.78
CA ARG A 173 -20.94 1.18 -0.46
C ARG A 173 -20.64 2.65 -0.20
N ILE A 174 -21.40 3.27 0.71
CA ILE A 174 -21.13 4.65 1.14
C ILE A 174 -19.77 4.71 1.84
N GLU A 175 -19.46 3.67 2.62
CA GLU A 175 -18.16 3.51 3.28
C GLU A 175 -17.02 3.50 2.24
N LEU A 176 -17.13 2.68 1.19
CA LEU A 176 -16.09 2.56 0.16
C LEU A 176 -15.95 3.81 -0.73
N GLN A 177 -17.05 4.49 -1.05
CA GLN A 177 -17.04 5.68 -1.91
C GLN A 177 -16.30 6.86 -1.28
N ASN A 178 -16.43 7.08 0.03
CA ASN A 178 -15.90 8.26 0.69
C ASN A 178 -14.58 8.02 1.44
N THR A 179 -14.16 6.77 1.57
CA THR A 179 -12.94 6.42 2.30
C THR A 179 -11.76 6.35 1.32
N PRO A 180 -10.64 7.05 1.59
CA PRO A 180 -9.42 6.91 0.80
C PRO A 180 -8.81 5.52 0.98
N LYS A 181 -8.08 5.05 -0.04
CA LYS A 181 -7.29 3.82 0.02
C LYS A 181 -5.84 4.16 0.39
N LEU A 182 -5.28 3.45 1.36
CA LEU A 182 -3.83 3.49 1.62
C LEU A 182 -3.13 2.59 0.59
N LEU A 183 -2.30 3.18 -0.27
CA LEU A 183 -1.54 2.44 -1.28
C LEU A 183 -0.21 1.92 -0.74
N VAL A 184 0.53 2.81 -0.09
CA VAL A 184 1.83 2.51 0.53
C VAL A 184 1.78 3.14 1.92
N GLY A 185 2.13 2.35 2.93
CA GLY A 185 2.09 2.80 4.32
C GLY A 185 3.30 2.29 5.09
N HIS A 186 3.85 3.18 5.90
CA HIS A 186 5.00 2.97 6.76
C HIS A 186 4.64 3.26 8.22
N GLU A 187 5.33 2.63 9.15
CA GLU A 187 5.37 3.06 10.55
C GLU A 187 6.39 4.18 10.74
N LYS A 188 6.30 4.91 11.86
CA LYS A 188 7.17 6.08 12.13
C LYS A 188 8.66 5.74 12.20
N ASP A 189 8.99 4.55 12.70
CA ASP A 189 10.36 4.10 12.94
C ASP A 189 10.84 3.08 11.89
N ASP A 190 10.10 2.94 10.78
CA ASP A 190 10.48 2.03 9.71
C ASP A 190 11.80 2.46 9.06
N LYS A 191 12.63 1.47 8.72
CA LYS A 191 13.81 1.69 7.89
C LYS A 191 13.38 1.95 6.44
N PRO A 192 14.19 2.67 5.65
CA PRO A 192 13.92 2.85 4.22
C PRO A 192 13.63 1.51 3.52
N PRO A 193 12.58 1.43 2.68
CA PRO A 193 12.17 0.17 2.09
C PRO A 193 13.21 -0.35 1.10
N PHE A 194 13.45 -1.66 1.12
CA PHE A 194 14.14 -2.38 0.05
C PHE A 194 13.11 -3.18 -0.74
N VAL A 195 12.89 -2.82 -1.99
CA VAL A 195 11.93 -3.50 -2.88
C VAL A 195 12.69 -4.23 -3.97
N ASP A 196 12.63 -5.55 -3.93
CA ASP A 196 13.14 -6.41 -5.00
C ASP A 196 12.06 -6.60 -6.07
N ALA A 197 12.33 -6.10 -7.27
CA ALA A 197 11.47 -6.20 -8.43
C ALA A 197 12.12 -7.04 -9.56
N THR A 198 13.04 -7.93 -9.20
CA THR A 198 13.62 -8.91 -10.12
C THR A 198 12.52 -9.74 -10.76
N ALA A 199 12.53 -9.85 -12.09
CA ALA A 199 11.51 -10.54 -12.90
C ALA A 199 10.05 -10.03 -12.69
N ALA A 200 9.86 -8.78 -12.23
CA ALA A 200 8.52 -8.20 -12.10
C ALA A 200 7.87 -7.95 -13.47
N HIS A 201 6.59 -8.32 -13.61
CA HIS A 201 5.78 -7.92 -14.75
C HIS A 201 5.40 -6.42 -14.66
N SER A 202 4.97 -5.83 -15.77
CA SER A 202 4.70 -4.38 -15.85
C SER A 202 3.77 -3.85 -14.76
N GLY A 203 2.67 -4.55 -14.46
CA GLY A 203 1.74 -4.16 -13.38
C GLY A 203 2.37 -4.19 -11.99
N ALA A 204 3.13 -5.24 -11.66
CA ALA A 204 3.86 -5.31 -10.39
C ALA A 204 4.96 -4.25 -10.26
N LEU A 205 5.62 -3.88 -11.36
CA LEU A 205 6.67 -2.86 -11.35
C LEU A 205 6.09 -1.44 -11.26
N LEU A 206 5.15 -1.12 -12.16
CA LEU A 206 4.67 0.25 -12.40
C LEU A 206 3.37 0.59 -11.68
N GLY A 207 2.63 -0.41 -11.20
CA GLY A 207 1.28 -0.25 -10.67
C GLY A 207 0.23 -0.72 -11.66
N ASP A 208 -0.96 -1.00 -11.15
CA ASP A 208 -2.07 -1.54 -11.94
C ASP A 208 -3.41 -1.05 -11.40
N VAL A 209 -4.48 -1.23 -12.18
CA VAL A 209 -5.86 -0.98 -11.76
C VAL A 209 -6.65 -2.26 -11.93
N ARG A 210 -7.20 -2.78 -10.83
CA ARG A 210 -7.98 -4.02 -10.85
C ARG A 210 -9.21 -3.87 -11.72
N HIS A 211 -9.49 -4.91 -12.51
CA HIS A 211 -10.75 -5.02 -13.24
C HIS A 211 -11.93 -5.18 -12.27
N ASP A 212 -13.01 -4.44 -12.50
CA ASP A 212 -14.26 -4.58 -11.75
C ASP A 212 -15.28 -5.42 -12.54
N PRO A 213 -15.65 -6.63 -12.08
CA PRO A 213 -16.64 -7.46 -12.76
C PRO A 213 -18.07 -6.89 -12.71
N PHE A 214 -18.35 -5.86 -11.90
CA PHE A 214 -19.69 -5.33 -11.67
C PHE A 214 -20.00 -4.02 -12.42
N GLN A 215 -19.16 -3.64 -13.40
CA GLN A 215 -19.31 -2.42 -14.22
C GLN A 215 -20.70 -2.24 -14.86
N SER A 216 -21.44 -3.31 -15.13
CA SER A 216 -22.75 -3.22 -15.80
C SER A 216 -23.96 -3.31 -14.86
N ALA A 217 -23.75 -3.59 -13.58
CA ALA A 217 -24.81 -3.94 -12.63
C ALA A 217 -25.19 -2.80 -11.67
N GLY A 218 -24.62 -1.60 -11.83
CA GLY A 218 -24.78 -0.49 -10.87
C GLY A 218 -24.20 -0.81 -9.48
N LEU A 219 -23.32 -1.81 -9.39
CA LEU A 219 -22.63 -2.24 -8.18
C LEU A 219 -21.12 -1.98 -8.26
N GLU A 220 -20.77 -0.92 -8.97
CA GLU A 220 -19.38 -0.61 -9.31
C GLU A 220 -18.56 -0.28 -8.07
N THR A 221 -17.35 -0.81 -8.05
CA THR A 221 -16.32 -0.46 -7.08
C THR A 221 -15.75 0.90 -7.47
N PRO A 222 -15.64 1.87 -6.55
CA PRO A 222 -15.07 3.17 -6.86
C PRO A 222 -13.66 3.04 -7.46
N PRO A 223 -13.32 3.77 -8.54
CA PRO A 223 -12.04 3.60 -9.24
C PRO A 223 -10.80 3.74 -8.32
N HIS A 224 -10.84 4.65 -7.35
CA HIS A 224 -9.75 4.83 -6.38
C HIS A 224 -9.47 3.59 -5.51
N GLN A 225 -10.46 2.70 -5.33
CA GLN A 225 -10.30 1.45 -4.59
C GLN A 225 -9.65 0.34 -5.43
N LEU A 226 -9.66 0.49 -6.77
CA LEU A 226 -9.10 -0.46 -7.73
C LEU A 226 -7.62 -0.23 -8.00
N VAL A 227 -7.09 0.96 -7.70
CA VAL A 227 -5.67 1.33 -7.88
C VAL A 227 -4.77 0.47 -6.99
N GLU A 228 -3.72 -0.12 -7.56
CA GLU A 228 -2.71 -0.91 -6.87
C GLU A 228 -1.31 -0.31 -7.05
N ALA A 229 -0.54 -0.26 -5.96
CA ALA A 229 0.81 0.27 -5.98
C ALA A 229 1.82 -0.75 -6.53
N GLY A 230 2.52 -0.36 -7.60
CA GLY A 230 3.71 -1.04 -8.10
C GLY A 230 4.95 -0.90 -7.21
N ALA A 231 6.00 -1.66 -7.55
CA ALA A 231 7.28 -1.68 -6.87
C ALA A 231 7.95 -0.30 -6.83
N ILE A 232 7.82 0.51 -7.90
CA ILE A 232 8.35 1.89 -7.91
C ILE A 232 7.76 2.75 -6.78
N HIS A 233 6.46 2.58 -6.49
CA HIS A 233 5.78 3.34 -5.44
C HIS A 233 6.16 2.83 -4.05
N ARG A 234 6.29 1.51 -3.89
CA ARG A 234 6.71 0.90 -2.61
C ARG A 234 8.16 1.20 -2.27
N ALA A 235 8.99 1.46 -3.28
CA ALA A 235 10.38 1.84 -3.13
C ALA A 235 10.57 3.35 -2.90
N HIS A 236 9.49 4.13 -2.83
CA HIS A 236 9.55 5.57 -2.56
C HIS A 236 10.36 5.86 -1.28
N LYS A 237 11.29 6.81 -1.36
CA LYS A 237 12.30 7.11 -0.31
C LYS A 237 13.17 5.91 0.14
N GLY A 238 13.22 4.84 -0.63
CA GLY A 238 14.02 3.64 -0.36
C GLY A 238 14.90 3.23 -1.54
N VAL A 239 15.05 1.91 -1.71
CA VAL A 239 15.83 1.29 -2.79
C VAL A 239 14.94 0.36 -3.60
N LEU A 240 14.90 0.57 -4.90
CA LEU A 240 14.35 -0.39 -5.88
C LEU A 240 15.52 -1.20 -6.46
N TYR A 241 15.52 -2.50 -6.25
CA TYR A 241 16.48 -3.43 -6.82
C TYR A 241 15.84 -4.22 -7.96
N ILE A 242 16.54 -4.32 -9.08
CA ILE A 242 16.13 -5.10 -10.25
C ILE A 242 17.36 -5.87 -10.70
N ASP A 243 17.43 -7.16 -10.39
CA ASP A 243 18.41 -8.03 -11.04
C ASP A 243 17.99 -8.32 -12.47
N GLU A 244 18.97 -8.66 -13.31
CA GLU A 244 18.74 -9.02 -14.71
C GLU A 244 17.84 -8.00 -15.43
N ILE A 245 18.11 -6.70 -15.29
CA ILE A 245 17.30 -5.61 -15.83
C ILE A 245 17.04 -5.72 -17.35
N ASN A 246 17.92 -6.42 -18.07
CA ASN A 246 17.78 -6.72 -19.49
C ASN A 246 16.62 -7.69 -19.81
N THR A 247 16.10 -8.41 -18.82
CA THR A 247 14.92 -9.29 -18.96
C THR A 247 13.61 -8.51 -18.98
N LEU A 248 13.60 -7.27 -18.49
CA LEU A 248 12.41 -6.41 -18.56
C LEU A 248 12.10 -6.03 -20.00
N SER A 249 10.81 -5.90 -20.31
CA SER A 249 10.37 -5.42 -21.62
C SER A 249 10.88 -4.00 -21.88
N LEU A 250 11.12 -3.66 -23.15
CA LEU A 250 11.58 -2.32 -23.54
C LEU A 250 10.61 -1.22 -23.08
N GLN A 251 9.30 -1.49 -23.11
CA GLN A 251 8.27 -0.56 -22.61
C GLN A 251 8.41 -0.35 -21.10
N SER A 252 8.57 -1.41 -20.32
CA SER A 252 8.79 -1.31 -18.87
C SER A 252 10.04 -0.50 -18.55
N GLN A 253 11.13 -0.69 -19.31
CA GLN A 253 12.35 0.09 -19.15
C GLN A 253 12.15 1.57 -19.48
N GLN A 254 11.39 1.90 -20.52
CA GLN A 254 11.04 3.28 -20.87
C GLN A 254 10.20 3.96 -19.78
N HIS A 255 9.18 3.27 -19.26
CA HIS A 255 8.38 3.79 -18.17
C HIS A 255 9.18 3.96 -16.88
N LEU A 256 10.11 3.04 -16.60
CA LEU A 256 11.03 3.18 -15.48
C LEU A 256 11.93 4.41 -15.65
N LEU A 257 12.42 4.67 -16.86
CA LEU A 257 13.19 5.88 -17.15
C LEU A 257 12.35 7.15 -16.91
N THR A 258 11.08 7.15 -17.33
CA THR A 258 10.15 8.26 -17.05
C THR A 258 9.91 8.44 -15.56
N ALA A 259 9.83 7.36 -14.77
CA ALA A 259 9.66 7.45 -13.33
C ALA A 259 10.91 7.97 -12.59
N ILE A 260 12.08 7.85 -13.20
CA ILE A 260 13.37 8.33 -12.66
C ILE A 260 13.59 9.82 -12.98
N GLN A 261 13.03 10.33 -14.08
CA GLN A 261 13.16 11.71 -14.56
C GLN A 261 12.36 12.70 -13.71
#